data_AF-A0A2N5GU45-F1
#
_entry.id   AF-A0A2N5GU45-F1
#
_cell.length_a   1.000
_cell.length_b   1.000
_cell.length_c   1.000
_cell.angle_alpha   90.00
_cell.angle_beta   90.00
_cell.angle_gamma   90.00
#
_symmetry.space_group_name_H-M   'P 1'
#
loop_
_entity.id
_entity.type
_entity.pdbx_description
1 polymer ?
#
loop_
_entity_poly.entity_id
_entity_poly.type
_entity_poly.pdbx_seq_one_letter_code
_entity_poly.pdbx_strand_id
1 'polypeptide(L)'
;MQMKRRAEKITGFIGMLLYGFLILIGGAVIAQQDHSEFIMTIRDTAKEGPSMESVDVDGLIDLIGTAGWLLLIVSAAAIVLGILAVAFLNRNTKPKAAGTIFLVVGALSILATVGLAAFPGILYIVAGIMCLARKPRQEYR
;
A
#
# COMPACT_ATOMS: atom_id res chain seq x y z
N MET A 1 21.03 2.06 -28.05
CA MET A 1 19.83 1.76 -27.23
C MET A 1 19.92 2.43 -25.84
N GLN A 2 19.16 3.49 -25.59
CA GLN A 2 19.01 4.02 -24.23
C GLN A 2 18.25 2.98 -23.41
N MET A 3 18.85 2.40 -22.38
CA MET A 3 18.11 1.57 -21.43
C MET A 3 17.21 2.49 -20.60
N LYS A 4 16.05 2.83 -21.17
CA LYS A 4 14.95 3.53 -20.52
C LYS A 4 14.70 2.84 -19.18
N ARG A 5 14.40 3.60 -18.11
CA ARG A 5 14.08 3.14 -16.74
C ARG A 5 12.81 2.28 -16.65
N ARG A 6 12.66 1.33 -17.58
CA ARG A 6 11.48 0.49 -17.79
C ARG A 6 11.25 -0.39 -16.57
N ALA A 7 12.28 -1.07 -16.08
CA ALA A 7 12.16 -1.93 -14.91
C ALA A 7 11.70 -1.14 -13.66
N GLU A 8 12.34 -0.01 -13.34
CA GLU A 8 11.94 0.87 -12.22
C GLU A 8 10.47 1.32 -12.34
N LYS A 9 10.06 1.76 -13.55
CA LYS A 9 8.68 2.21 -13.81
C LYS A 9 7.68 1.07 -13.72
N ILE A 10 8.01 -0.11 -14.25
CA ILE A 10 7.14 -1.28 -14.23
C ILE A 10 6.94 -1.74 -12.79
N THR A 11 8.01 -1.88 -11.99
CA THR A 11 7.90 -2.29 -10.58
C THR A 11 7.11 -1.27 -9.76
N GLY A 12 7.37 0.03 -9.93
CA GLY A 12 6.58 1.08 -9.27
C GLY A 12 5.11 1.08 -9.68
N PHE A 13 4.82 0.79 -10.95
CA PHE A 13 3.45 0.70 -11.46
C PHE A 13 2.72 -0.54 -10.92
N ILE A 14 3.37 -1.70 -10.85
CA ILE A 14 2.80 -2.91 -10.25
C ILE A 14 2.46 -2.67 -8.77
N GLY A 15 3.37 -2.05 -8.02
CA GLY A 15 3.08 -1.70 -6.62
C GLY A 15 1.88 -0.76 -6.49
N MET A 16 1.75 0.21 -7.40
CA MET A 16 0.60 1.13 -7.42
C MET A 16 -0.72 0.40 -7.70
N LEU A 17 -0.74 -0.54 -8.66
CA LEU A 17 -1.92 -1.35 -8.94
C LEU A 17 -2.34 -2.17 -7.72
N LEU A 18 -1.39 -2.76 -7.00
CA LEU A 18 -1.67 -3.52 -5.78
C LEU A 18 -2.20 -2.63 -4.65
N TYR A 19 -1.67 -1.41 -4.47
CA TYR A 19 -2.29 -0.45 -3.56
C TYR A 19 -3.71 -0.06 -4.02
N GLY A 20 -3.97 0.01 -5.33
CA GLY A 20 -5.31 0.21 -5.86
C GLY A 20 -6.27 -0.91 -5.44
N PHE A 21 -5.81 -2.16 -5.49
CA PHE A 21 -6.58 -3.30 -4.99
C PHE A 21 -6.84 -3.22 -3.48
N LEU A 22 -5.85 -2.76 -2.70
CA LEU A 22 -6.02 -2.51 -1.28
C LEU A 22 -7.05 -1.42 -1.00
N ILE A 23 -7.10 -0.33 -1.78
CA ILE A 23 -8.17 0.68 -1.65
C ILE A 23 -9.55 0.04 -1.84
N LEU A 24 -9.70 -0.87 -2.81
CA LEU A 24 -10.97 -1.56 -3.02
C LEU A 24 -11.37 -2.42 -1.81
N ILE A 25 -10.40 -3.14 -1.23
CA ILE A 25 -10.65 -3.94 -0.01
C ILE A 25 -11.01 -3.04 1.18
N GLY A 26 -10.20 -2.01 1.46
CA GLY A 26 -10.45 -1.09 2.57
C GLY A 26 -11.79 -0.37 2.40
N GLY A 27 -12.10 0.09 1.18
CA GLY A 27 -13.37 0.69 0.84
C GLY A 27 -14.56 -0.27 1.01
N ALA A 28 -14.41 -1.54 0.63
CA ALA A 28 -15.44 -2.55 0.83
C ALA A 28 -15.69 -2.83 2.32
N VAL A 29 -14.63 -2.91 3.14
CA VAL A 29 -14.75 -3.07 4.60
C VAL A 29 -15.50 -1.89 5.21
N ILE A 30 -15.09 -0.66 4.88
CA ILE A 30 -15.75 0.55 5.38
C ILE A 30 -17.20 0.62 4.91
N ALA A 31 -17.47 0.25 3.67
CA ALA A 31 -18.83 0.25 3.13
C ALA A 31 -19.75 -0.74 3.84
N GLN A 32 -19.22 -1.82 4.42
CA GLN A 32 -20.00 -2.86 5.09
C GLN A 32 -20.07 -2.70 6.62
N GLN A 33 -19.21 -1.87 7.22
CA GLN A 33 -19.08 -1.77 8.68
C GLN A 33 -20.39 -1.36 9.38
N ASP A 34 -21.22 -0.54 8.70
CA ASP A 34 -22.49 -0.02 9.22
C ASP A 34 -23.70 -0.88 8.81
N HIS A 35 -23.50 -1.95 8.02
CA HIS A 35 -24.58 -2.82 7.56
C HIS A 35 -24.97 -3.83 8.64
N SER A 36 -26.27 -3.87 8.96
CA SER A 36 -26.81 -4.76 10.00
C SER A 36 -26.54 -6.24 9.74
N GLU A 37 -26.55 -6.68 8.47
CA GLU A 37 -26.26 -8.08 8.11
C GLU A 37 -24.80 -8.46 8.39
N PHE A 38 -23.85 -7.56 8.12
CA PHE A 38 -22.43 -7.78 8.40
C PHE A 38 -22.18 -7.88 9.91
N ILE A 39 -22.76 -6.96 10.69
CA ILE A 39 -22.69 -6.96 12.16
C ILE A 39 -23.29 -8.25 12.74
N MET A 40 -24.46 -8.67 12.25
CA MET A 40 -25.10 -9.91 12.69
C MET A 40 -24.23 -11.12 12.37
N THR A 41 -23.66 -11.19 11.16
CA THR A 41 -22.77 -12.29 10.75
C THR A 41 -21.55 -12.41 11.65
N ILE A 42 -20.89 -11.28 11.97
CA ILE A 42 -19.75 -11.27 12.91
C ILE A 42 -20.20 -11.72 14.30
N ARG A 43 -21.34 -11.22 14.78
CA ARG A 43 -21.86 -11.54 16.12
C ARG A 43 -22.27 -13.01 16.25
N ASP A 44 -22.84 -13.61 15.21
CA ASP A 44 -23.20 -15.03 15.20
C ASP A 44 -21.95 -15.92 15.09
N THR A 45 -20.99 -15.56 14.24
CA THR A 45 -19.68 -16.24 14.15
C THR A 45 -18.94 -16.19 15.50
N ALA A 46 -19.01 -15.07 16.21
CA ALA A 46 -18.40 -14.92 17.53
C ALA A 46 -19.07 -15.81 18.59
N LYS A 47 -20.40 -15.98 18.55
CA LYS A 47 -21.13 -16.83 19.53
C LYS A 47 -20.86 -18.32 19.36
N GLU A 48 -20.57 -18.78 18.15
CA GLU A 48 -20.30 -20.20 17.85
C GLU A 48 -18.87 -20.64 18.23
N GLY A 49 -17.98 -19.69 18.54
CA GLY A 49 -16.59 -19.97 18.90
C GLY A 49 -16.42 -20.42 20.36
N PRO A 50 -15.83 -21.60 20.65
CA PRO A 50 -15.68 -22.14 22.01
C PRO A 50 -14.75 -21.33 22.95
N SER A 51 -14.17 -20.22 22.48
CA SER A 51 -13.25 -19.34 23.21
C SER A 51 -13.66 -17.86 23.19
N MET A 52 -14.86 -17.52 22.71
CA MET A 52 -15.26 -16.14 22.39
C MET A 52 -16.25 -15.51 23.38
N GLU A 53 -16.61 -16.21 24.46
CA GLU A 53 -17.59 -15.74 25.46
C GLU A 53 -17.18 -14.43 26.17
N SER A 54 -15.89 -14.04 26.06
CA SER A 54 -15.31 -12.81 26.61
C SER A 54 -14.87 -11.78 25.56
N VAL A 55 -15.10 -12.02 24.26
CA VAL A 55 -14.69 -11.09 23.21
C VAL A 55 -15.75 -10.00 23.06
N ASP A 56 -15.31 -8.75 23.26
CA ASP A 56 -16.11 -7.58 22.92
C ASP A 56 -16.29 -7.48 21.40
N VAL A 57 -17.42 -7.98 20.93
CA VAL A 57 -17.78 -8.02 19.50
C VAL A 57 -17.86 -6.61 18.93
N ASP A 58 -18.36 -5.65 19.69
CA ASP A 58 -18.49 -4.27 19.23
C ASP A 58 -17.10 -3.65 19.07
N GLY A 59 -16.19 -3.89 20.02
CA GLY A 59 -14.78 -3.53 19.89
C GLY A 59 -14.05 -4.20 18.71
N LEU A 60 -14.43 -5.43 18.35
CA LEU A 60 -13.87 -6.13 17.18
C LEU A 60 -14.36 -5.52 15.85
N ILE A 61 -15.63 -5.12 15.78
CA ILE A 61 -16.19 -4.43 14.61
C ILE A 61 -15.49 -3.08 14.41
N ASP A 62 -15.33 -2.30 15.49
CA ASP A 62 -14.62 -1.02 15.46
C ASP A 62 -13.16 -1.18 15.01
N LEU A 63 -12.48 -2.24 15.45
CA LEU A 63 -11.11 -2.55 15.04
C LEU A 63 -11.04 -2.86 13.53
N ILE A 64 -11.99 -3.64 13.00
CA ILE A 64 -12.06 -3.97 11.57
C ILE A 64 -12.33 -2.70 10.75
N GLY A 65 -13.28 -1.86 11.17
CA GLY A 65 -13.57 -0.58 10.51
C GLY A 65 -12.36 0.34 10.51
N THR A 66 -11.69 0.49 11.66
CA THR A 66 -10.45 1.27 11.80
C THR A 66 -9.34 0.74 10.90
N ALA A 67 -9.15 -0.57 10.83
CA ALA A 67 -8.18 -1.20 9.93
C ALA A 67 -8.52 -0.93 8.45
N GLY A 68 -9.80 -0.97 8.09
CA GLY A 68 -10.28 -0.59 6.76
C GLY A 68 -9.92 0.85 6.39
N TRP A 69 -10.16 1.80 7.30
CA TRP A 69 -9.79 3.21 7.13
C TRP A 69 -8.28 3.43 7.02
N LEU A 70 -7.50 2.82 7.91
CA LEU A 70 -6.04 2.89 7.86
C LEU A 70 -5.52 2.37 6.52
N LEU A 71 -6.02 1.22 6.07
CA LEU A 71 -5.61 0.59 4.83
C LEU A 71 -5.99 1.45 3.61
N LEU A 72 -7.18 2.07 3.61
CA LEU A 72 -7.62 2.99 2.56
C LEU A 72 -6.70 4.23 2.49
N ILE A 73 -6.48 4.91 3.62
CA ILE A 73 -5.71 6.17 3.66
C ILE A 73 -4.25 5.93 3.28
N VAL A 74 -3.62 4.89 3.85
CA VAL A 74 -2.22 4.54 3.54
C VAL A 74 -2.08 4.19 2.07
N SER A 75 -2.99 3.39 1.52
CA SER A 75 -2.94 2.98 0.11
C SER A 75 -3.17 4.16 -0.84
N ALA A 76 -4.12 5.06 -0.52
CA ALA A 76 -4.36 6.27 -1.29
C ALA A 76 -3.13 7.18 -1.31
N ALA A 77 -2.52 7.43 -0.15
CA ALA A 77 -1.30 8.22 -0.04
C ALA A 77 -0.13 7.57 -0.81
N ALA A 78 0.01 6.24 -0.72
CA ALA A 78 1.04 5.50 -1.44
C ALA A 78 0.89 5.63 -2.96
N ILE A 79 -0.33 5.57 -3.49
CA ILE A 79 -0.59 5.77 -4.93
C ILE A 79 -0.20 7.18 -5.35
N VAL A 80 -0.64 8.21 -4.63
CA VAL A 80 -0.33 9.61 -4.98
C VAL A 80 1.18 9.84 -5.01
N LEU A 81 1.90 9.40 -3.98
CA LEU A 81 3.36 9.53 -3.91
C LEU A 81 4.06 8.66 -4.96
N GLY A 82 3.53 7.48 -5.27
CA GLY A 82 3.99 6.62 -6.34
C GLY A 82 3.87 7.28 -7.72
N ILE A 83 2.76 7.98 -8.00
CA ILE A 83 2.56 8.73 -9.25
C ILE A 83 3.62 9.84 -9.37
N LEU A 84 3.86 10.59 -8.29
CA LEU A 84 4.89 11.64 -8.26
C LEU A 84 6.30 11.06 -8.50
N ALA A 85 6.63 9.93 -7.89
CA ALA A 85 7.90 9.24 -8.11
C ALA A 85 8.06 8.77 -9.56
N VAL A 86 7.03 8.16 -10.16
CA VAL A 86 7.05 7.77 -11.59
C VAL A 86 7.19 8.98 -12.51
N ALA A 87 6.53 10.11 -12.21
CA ALA A 87 6.65 11.34 -12.98
C ALA A 87 8.10 11.88 -12.97
N PHE A 88 8.79 11.82 -11.84
CA PHE A 88 10.22 12.17 -11.74
C PHE A 88 11.12 11.22 -12.52
N LEU A 89 10.78 9.92 -12.59
CA LEU A 89 11.49 8.96 -13.44
C LEU A 89 11.21 9.16 -14.94
N ASN A 90 10.02 9.65 -15.31
CA ASN A 90 9.64 9.93 -16.69
C ASN A 90 10.45 11.07 -17.31
N ARG A 91 10.66 12.15 -16.56
CA ARG A 91 11.47 13.29 -17.03
C ARG A 91 12.97 13.09 -16.84
N ASN A 92 13.41 11.99 -16.20
CA ASN A 92 14.79 11.75 -15.77
C ASN A 92 15.41 12.93 -15.00
N THR A 93 14.58 13.80 -14.42
CA THR A 93 14.99 15.06 -13.81
C THR A 93 15.62 14.82 -12.45
N LYS A 94 15.03 13.93 -11.63
CA LYS A 94 15.45 13.68 -10.26
C LYS A 94 15.26 12.21 -9.86
N PRO A 95 16.04 11.28 -10.44
CA PRO A 95 15.90 9.85 -10.18
C PRO A 95 16.23 9.44 -8.75
N LYS A 96 17.16 10.13 -8.10
CA LYS A 96 17.49 9.91 -6.68
C LYS A 96 16.29 10.26 -5.78
N ALA A 97 15.60 11.37 -6.07
CA ALA A 97 14.42 11.78 -5.32
C ALA A 97 13.27 10.77 -5.48
N ALA A 98 13.03 10.28 -6.71
CA ALA A 98 12.05 9.22 -6.95
C ALA A 98 12.37 7.95 -6.15
N GLY A 99 13.65 7.55 -6.11
CA GLY A 99 14.09 6.40 -5.34
C GLY A 99 13.84 6.54 -3.84
N THR A 100 14.15 7.71 -3.26
CA THR A 100 13.89 8.00 -1.86
C THR A 100 12.39 8.00 -1.55
N ILE A 101 11.55 8.57 -2.42
CA ILE A 101 10.09 8.55 -2.23
C ILE A 101 9.57 7.12 -2.15
N PHE A 102 9.92 6.27 -3.13
CA PHE A 102 9.49 4.87 -3.12
C PHE A 102 9.97 4.11 -1.88
N LEU A 103 11.21 4.35 -1.45
CA LEU A 103 11.77 3.69 -0.28
C LEU A 103 11.04 4.10 1.01
N VAL A 104 10.83 5.40 1.22
CA VAL A 104 10.16 5.94 2.41
C VAL A 104 8.69 5.51 2.44
N VAL A 105 7.98 5.61 1.31
CA VAL A 105 6.57 5.22 1.22
C VAL A 105 6.41 3.72 1.45
N GLY A 106 7.26 2.89 0.83
CA GLY A 106 7.24 1.45 1.04
C GLY A 106 7.46 1.09 2.50
N ALA A 107 8.49 1.66 3.14
CA ALA A 107 8.77 1.42 4.55
C ALA A 107 7.62 1.89 5.47
N LEU A 108 7.12 3.11 5.29
CA LEU A 108 6.02 3.65 6.09
C LEU A 108 4.74 2.83 5.92
N SER A 109 4.43 2.36 4.71
CA SER A 109 3.24 1.53 4.48
C SER A 109 3.35 0.16 5.17
N ILE A 110 4.53 -0.45 5.20
CA ILE A 110 4.75 -1.72 5.92
C ILE A 110 4.56 -1.50 7.41
N LEU A 111 5.15 -0.43 7.95
CA LEU A 111 5.07 -0.10 9.38
C LEU A 111 3.66 0.29 9.82
N ALA A 112 2.94 1.05 9.01
CA ALA A 112 1.61 1.55 9.36
C ALA A 112 0.53 0.46 9.36
N THR A 113 0.69 -0.57 8.52
CA THR A 113 -0.39 -1.54 8.27
C THR A 113 -0.06 -2.96 8.73
N VAL A 114 1.19 -3.25 9.13
CA VAL A 114 1.70 -4.54 9.68
C VAL A 114 0.93 -5.76 9.15
N GLY A 115 0.84 -5.91 7.82
CA GLY A 115 -0.13 -6.81 7.21
C GLY A 115 -0.24 -6.68 5.70
N LEU A 116 -1.47 -6.61 5.17
CA LEU A 116 -1.80 -6.69 3.73
C LEU A 116 -1.03 -5.69 2.83
N ALA A 117 -0.67 -4.52 3.36
CA ALA A 117 0.13 -3.52 2.64
C ALA A 117 1.62 -3.86 2.53
N ALA A 118 2.10 -4.90 3.22
CA ALA A 118 3.51 -5.24 3.20
C ALA A 118 4.00 -5.68 1.82
N PHE A 119 3.18 -6.47 1.11
CA PHE A 119 3.53 -6.95 -0.22
C PHE A 119 3.72 -5.82 -1.25
N PRO A 120 2.78 -4.87 -1.44
CA PRO A 120 3.02 -3.72 -2.31
C PRO A 120 4.13 -2.79 -1.78
N GLY A 121 4.27 -2.65 -0.46
CA GLY A 121 5.34 -1.87 0.15
C GLY A 121 6.73 -2.39 -0.17
N ILE A 122 6.92 -3.71 -0.20
CA ILE A 122 8.17 -4.34 -0.63
C ILE A 122 8.50 -4.00 -2.08
N LEU A 123 7.52 -4.02 -2.98
CA LEU A 123 7.74 -3.62 -4.38
C LEU A 123 8.18 -2.16 -4.50
N TYR A 124 7.63 -1.27 -3.67
CA TYR A 124 8.07 0.12 -3.60
C TYR A 124 9.51 0.23 -3.07
N ILE A 125 9.88 -0.53 -2.03
CA ILE A 125 11.27 -0.58 -1.57
C ILE A 125 12.21 -1.06 -2.69
N VAL A 126 11.86 -2.13 -3.40
CA VAL A 126 12.66 -2.65 -4.52
C VAL A 126 12.80 -1.60 -5.62
N ALA A 127 11.71 -0.94 -6.03
CA ALA A 127 11.76 0.15 -7.00
C ALA A 127 12.65 1.31 -6.52
N GLY A 128 12.58 1.65 -5.23
CA GLY A 128 13.43 2.66 -4.59
C GLY A 128 14.91 2.33 -4.65
N ILE A 129 15.28 1.11 -4.24
CA ILE A 129 16.67 0.61 -4.30
C ILE A 129 17.18 0.62 -5.74
N MET A 130 16.38 0.14 -6.70
CA MET A 130 16.76 0.15 -8.12
C MET A 130 17.00 1.58 -8.65
N CYS A 131 16.21 2.56 -8.20
CA CYS A 131 16.41 3.96 -8.57
C CYS A 131 17.71 4.55 -7.99
N LEU A 132 18.06 4.17 -6.76
CA LEU A 132 19.23 4.68 -6.03
C LEU A 132 20.54 4.00 -6.46
N ALA A 133 20.53 2.69 -6.68
CA ALA A 133 21.71 1.91 -7.06
C ALA A 133 22.18 2.19 -8.49
N ARG A 134 21.32 2.77 -9.34
CA ARG A 134 21.62 3.02 -10.74
C ARG A 134 22.51 4.26 -10.91
N LYS A 135 23.76 4.05 -11.33
CA LYS A 135 24.69 5.14 -11.66
C LYS A 135 24.11 6.03 -12.78
N PRO A 136 24.20 7.38 -12.68
CA PRO A 136 23.87 8.25 -13.79
C PRO A 136 24.78 7.86 -14.97
N ARG A 137 24.22 7.72 -16.18
CA ARG A 137 25.04 7.55 -17.37
C ARG A 137 25.92 8.81 -17.46
N GLN A 138 27.23 8.64 -17.38
CA GLN A 138 28.15 9.69 -17.78
C GLN A 138 27.85 9.95 -19.26
N GLU A 139 27.23 11.09 -19.53
CA GLU A 139 27.29 11.70 -20.85
C GLU A 139 28.76 11.99 -21.06
N TYR A 140 29.44 11.12 -21.81
CA TYR A 140 30.78 11.42 -22.30
C TYR A 140 30.59 12.61 -23.24
N ARG A 141 30.94 13.80 -22.75
CA ARG A 141 30.94 15.06 -23.49
C ARG A 141 32.33 15.28 -24.06
#